data_AF-A0A382UNL7-F1
#
_entry.id   AF-A0A382UNL7-F1
#
_cell.length_a   1.000
_cell.length_b   1.000
_cell.length_c   1.000
_cell.angle_alpha   90.00
_cell.angle_beta   90.00
_cell.angle_gamma   90.00
#
_symmetry.space_group_name_H-M   'P 1'
#
loop_
_entity.id
_entity.type
_entity.pdbx_description
1 polymer ?
#
loop_
_entity_poly.entity_id
_entity_poly.type
_entity_poly.pdbx_seq_one_letter_code
_entity_poly.pdbx_strand_id
1 'polypeptide(L)'
;MKKTLLIIASLLFITSTVSPQSKVNVNSLKKYGGKAFKVDDDKPYTGKVFGLDKSTGKKSLQGQYKNGLKNGKWTEWHSNGQ
;
A
#
# COMPACT_ATOMS: atom_id res chain seq x y z
N MET A 1 35.01 -2.30 20.39
CA MET A 1 34.83 -1.80 19.01
C MET A 1 33.96 -2.71 18.14
N LYS A 2 34.27 -4.02 18.01
CA LYS A 2 33.42 -4.94 17.23
C LYS A 2 31.99 -5.12 17.79
N LYS A 3 31.85 -5.18 19.12
CA LYS A 3 30.53 -5.28 19.80
C LYS A 3 29.70 -3.99 19.70
N THR A 4 30.33 -2.82 19.79
CA THR A 4 29.65 -1.52 19.63
C THR A 4 29.20 -1.29 18.19
N LEU A 5 29.97 -1.72 17.19
CA LEU A 5 29.58 -1.67 15.78
C LEU A 5 28.35 -2.57 15.48
N LEU A 6 28.29 -3.77 16.09
CA LEU A 6 27.14 -4.68 15.97
C LEU A 6 25.86 -4.11 16.62
N ILE A 7 25.98 -3.38 17.73
CA ILE A 7 24.84 -2.72 18.39
C ILE A 7 24.31 -1.54 17.57
N ILE A 8 25.18 -0.77 16.92
CA ILE A 8 24.76 0.34 16.05
C ILE A 8 24.08 -0.20 14.78
N ALA A 9 24.61 -1.27 14.18
CA ALA A 9 24.02 -1.89 13.00
C ALA A 9 22.63 -2.50 13.26
N SER A 10 22.43 -3.11 14.43
CA SER A 10 21.11 -3.65 14.81
C SER A 10 20.10 -2.55 15.14
N LEU A 11 20.52 -1.43 15.73
CA LEU A 11 19.64 -0.30 16.01
C LEU A 11 19.14 0.42 14.74
N LEU A 12 19.98 0.49 13.69
CA LEU A 12 19.62 1.06 12.38
C LEU A 12 18.63 0.18 11.60
N PHE A 13 18.56 -1.13 11.88
CA PHE A 13 17.60 -2.03 11.23
C PHE A 13 16.18 -1.86 11.77
N ILE A 14 16.04 -1.54 13.06
CA ILE A 14 14.73 -1.47 13.74
C ILE A 14 13.91 -0.25 13.29
N THR A 15 14.55 0.89 13.00
CA THR A 15 13.85 2.13 12.62
C THR A 15 13.18 2.08 11.25
N SER A 16 13.61 1.17 10.37
CA SER A 16 13.02 0.99 9.03
C SER A 16 11.61 0.38 9.05
N THR A 17 11.18 -0.20 10.17
CA THR A 17 9.92 -0.96 10.26
C THR A 17 8.70 -0.12 10.65
N VAL A 18 8.88 1.14 11.05
CA VAL A 18 7.82 1.98 11.66
C VAL A 18 7.34 3.12 10.73
N SER A 19 7.82 3.20 9.49
CA SER A 19 7.29 4.20 8.55
C SER A 19 5.95 3.73 7.97
N PRO A 20 4.85 4.49 8.08
CA PRO A 20 3.62 4.17 7.38
C PRO A 20 3.92 4.19 5.88
N GLN A 21 3.93 3.02 5.23
CA GLN A 21 4.03 2.98 3.77
C GLN A 21 2.91 3.83 3.17
N SER A 22 3.28 4.80 2.33
CA SER A 22 2.32 5.65 1.63
C SER A 22 1.35 4.77 0.85
N LYS A 23 0.06 5.06 0.97
CA LYS A 23 -1.01 4.33 0.28
C LYS A 23 -1.64 5.21 -0.78
N VAL A 24 -2.06 4.61 -1.89
CA VAL A 24 -2.76 5.31 -2.98
C VAL A 24 -4.25 5.02 -2.91
N ASN A 25 -5.09 6.01 -3.19
CA ASN A 25 -6.52 5.77 -3.31
C ASN A 25 -6.77 4.93 -4.58
N VAL A 26 -7.43 3.78 -4.47
CA VAL A 26 -7.68 2.88 -5.61
C VAL A 26 -8.44 3.60 -6.74
N ASN A 27 -9.25 4.60 -6.40
CA ASN A 27 -10.03 5.38 -7.37
C ASN A 27 -9.16 6.34 -8.21
N SER A 28 -7.91 6.62 -7.80
CA SER A 28 -6.97 7.42 -8.58
C SER A 28 -6.15 6.57 -9.57
N LEU A 29 -6.32 5.25 -9.58
CA LEU A 29 -5.67 4.35 -10.54
C LEU A 29 -6.52 4.18 -11.79
N LYS A 30 -5.87 4.03 -12.94
CA LYS A 30 -6.50 3.69 -14.22
C LYS A 30 -6.09 2.29 -14.65
N LYS A 31 -6.92 1.63 -15.44
CA LYS A 31 -6.62 0.30 -16.00
C LYS A 31 -6.21 0.43 -17.47
N TYR A 32 -5.05 -0.14 -17.79
CA TYR A 32 -4.57 -0.29 -19.17
C TYR A 32 -4.10 -1.73 -19.36
N GLY A 33 -4.56 -2.41 -20.41
CA GLY A 33 -4.20 -3.81 -20.66
C GLY A 33 -4.44 -4.76 -19.46
N GLY A 34 -5.51 -4.52 -18.69
CA GLY A 34 -5.84 -5.31 -17.50
C GLY A 34 -5.01 -5.02 -16.24
N LYS A 35 -4.02 -4.14 -16.32
CA LYS A 35 -3.16 -3.75 -15.18
C LYS A 35 -3.51 -2.35 -14.69
N ALA A 36 -3.38 -2.13 -13.38
CA ALA A 36 -3.56 -0.82 -12.76
C ALA A 36 -2.30 0.04 -12.90
N PHE A 37 -2.47 1.33 -13.21
CA PHE A 37 -1.43 2.35 -13.36
C PHE A 37 -1.86 3.62 -12.63
N LYS A 38 -0.88 4.44 -12.19
CA LYS A 38 -1.18 5.85 -11.90
C LYS A 38 -1.33 6.59 -13.23
N VAL A 39 -2.05 7.72 -13.21
CA VAL A 39 -2.32 8.50 -14.44
C VAL A 39 -1.02 8.95 -15.12
N ASP A 40 -0.02 9.33 -14.33
CA ASP A 40 1.24 9.91 -14.82
C ASP A 40 2.41 8.91 -14.78
N ASP A 41 2.13 7.61 -14.79
CA ASP A 41 3.13 6.55 -14.64
C ASP A 41 3.07 5.57 -15.82
N ASP A 42 4.22 5.29 -16.41
CA ASP A 42 4.38 4.38 -17.56
C ASP A 42 4.50 2.91 -17.12
N LYS A 43 4.59 2.66 -15.80
CA LYS A 43 4.72 1.31 -15.23
C LYS A 43 3.48 0.88 -14.45
N PRO A 44 3.14 -0.43 -14.47
CA PRO A 44 2.07 -0.96 -13.67
C PRO A 44 2.31 -0.70 -12.17
N TYR A 45 1.29 -0.20 -11.50
CA TYR A 45 1.36 0.21 -10.11
C TYR A 45 1.72 -0.98 -9.20
N THR A 46 2.69 -0.74 -8.29
CA THR A 46 3.07 -1.67 -7.23
C THR A 46 3.08 -0.92 -5.91
N GLY A 47 2.25 -1.36 -4.96
CA GLY A 47 2.11 -0.68 -3.67
C GLY A 47 0.77 -0.92 -3.00
N LYS A 48 0.62 -0.38 -1.79
CA LYS A 48 -0.60 -0.49 -0.99
C LYS A 48 -1.65 0.52 -1.48
N VAL A 49 -2.89 0.08 -1.54
CA VAL A 49 -4.03 0.93 -1.86
C VAL A 49 -5.07 0.92 -0.75
N PHE A 50 -5.91 1.95 -0.75
CA PHE A 50 -7.13 2.01 0.04
C PHE A 50 -8.27 2.56 -0.83
N GLY A 51 -9.50 2.24 -0.49
CA GLY A 51 -10.68 2.93 -1.00
C GLY A 51 -11.38 3.63 0.15
N LEU A 52 -12.05 4.73 -0.17
CA LEU A 52 -12.95 5.42 0.74
C LEU A 52 -14.37 5.30 0.20
N ASP A 53 -15.31 5.15 1.12
CA ASP A 53 -16.73 5.33 0.83
C ASP A 53 -17.00 6.81 0.50
N LYS A 54 -17.74 7.06 -0.58
CA LYS A 54 -17.97 8.43 -1.08
C LYS A 54 -18.87 9.26 -0.16
N SER A 55 -19.78 8.61 0.56
CA SER A 55 -20.74 9.31 1.42
C SER A 55 -20.17 9.64 2.79
N THR A 56 -19.35 8.74 3.34
CA THR A 56 -18.89 8.81 4.74
C THR A 56 -17.41 9.14 4.87
N GLY A 57 -16.62 9.01 3.80
CA GLY A 57 -15.16 9.17 3.82
C GLY A 57 -14.43 8.06 4.61
N LYS A 58 -15.15 7.05 5.12
CA LYS A 58 -14.56 5.92 5.84
C LYS A 58 -13.87 4.97 4.87
N LYS A 59 -12.86 4.24 5.34
CA LYS A 59 -12.21 3.20 4.52
C LYS A 59 -13.24 2.13 4.14
N SER A 60 -13.39 1.92 2.84
CA SER A 60 -14.23 0.85 2.27
C SER A 60 -13.40 -0.34 1.82
N LEU A 61 -12.11 -0.15 1.52
CA LEU A 61 -11.21 -1.26 1.22
C LEU A 61 -9.74 -0.92 1.49
N GLN A 62 -8.94 -1.97 1.60
CA GLN A 62 -7.48 -1.91 1.61
C GLN A 62 -6.91 -3.16 0.95
N GLY A 63 -5.83 -2.98 0.20
CA GLY A 63 -5.13 -4.09 -0.43
C GLY A 63 -3.75 -3.68 -0.93
N GLN A 64 -3.15 -4.55 -1.73
CA GLN A 64 -1.87 -4.29 -2.39
C GLN A 64 -1.94 -4.71 -3.85
N TYR A 65 -1.30 -3.92 -4.70
CA TYR A 65 -1.01 -4.27 -6.07
C TYR A 65 0.46 -4.68 -6.22
N LYS A 66 0.74 -5.62 -7.12
CA LYS A 66 2.06 -5.99 -7.61
C LYS A 66 1.99 -6.10 -9.12
N ASN A 67 2.82 -5.36 -9.84
CA ASN A 67 2.81 -5.27 -11.30
C ASN A 67 1.43 -4.96 -11.88
N GLY A 68 0.68 -4.06 -11.24
CA GLY A 68 -0.66 -3.65 -11.63
C GLY A 68 -1.77 -4.68 -11.38
N LEU A 69 -1.45 -5.81 -10.73
CA LEU A 69 -2.41 -6.86 -10.37
C LEU A 69 -2.63 -6.91 -8.86
N LYS A 70 -3.85 -7.23 -8.43
CA LYS A 70 -4.16 -7.45 -7.00
C LYS A 70 -3.24 -8.55 -6.45
N ASN A 71 -2.58 -8.29 -5.33
CA ASN A 71 -1.61 -9.22 -4.73
C ASN A 71 -1.77 -9.26 -3.20
N GLY A 72 -1.81 -10.47 -2.64
CA GLY A 72 -1.94 -10.67 -1.20
C GLY A 72 -3.37 -10.45 -0.68
N LYS A 73 -3.48 -10.20 0.63
CA LYS A 73 -4.78 -10.06 1.32
C LYS A 73 -5.45 -8.74 0.97
N TRP A 74 -6.73 -8.82 0.61
CA TRP A 74 -7.63 -7.69 0.48
C TRP A 74 -8.60 -7.69 1.64
N THR A 75 -8.95 -6.51 2.12
CA THR A 75 -9.95 -6.32 3.15
C THR A 75 -10.91 -5.27 2.63
N GLU A 76 -12.18 -5.62 2.61
CA GLU A 76 -13.28 -4.75 2.18
C GLU A 76 -14.21 -4.59 3.39
N TRP A 77 -14.66 -3.38 3.63
CA TRP A 77 -15.59 -3.02 4.68
C TRP A 77 -16.85 -2.49 4.02
N HIS A 78 -17.97 -3.16 4.24
CA HIS A 78 -19.25 -2.67 3.82
C HIS A 78 -19.84 -1.75 4.89
N SER A 79 -20.59 -0.73 4.47
CA SER A 79 -21.25 0.21 5.39
C SER A 79 -22.26 -0.47 6.32
N ASN A 80 -22.71 -1.68 5.97
CA ASN A 80 -23.58 -2.53 6.76
C ASN A 80 -22.83 -3.48 7.71
N GLY A 81 -21.48 -3.46 7.74
CA GLY A 81 -20.67 -4.31 8.61
C GLY A 81 -20.64 -5.81 8.25
N GLN A 82 -21.14 -6.19 7.05
CA GLN A 82 -20.97 -7.55 6.49
C GLN A 82 -19.65 -7.70 5.76
#